data_AF-A0A1D2WJR9-F1
#
_entry.id   AF-A0A1D2WJR9-F1
#
_cell.length_a   1.000
_cell.length_b   1.000
_cell.length_c   1.000
_cell.angle_alpha   90.00
_cell.angle_beta   90.00
_cell.angle_gamma   90.00
#
_symmetry.space_group_name_H-M   'P 1'
#
loop_
_entity.id
_entity.type
_entity.pdbx_description
1 polymer ?
#
loop_
_entity_poly.entity_id
_entity_poly.type
_entity_poly.pdbx_seq_one_letter_code
_entity_poly.pdbx_strand_id
1 'polypeptide(L)'
;MECYITYSVKGFLAFNSENELISEKLFPEDKIIDRLAEIDDKKIVEEELEIIEEVSSDYDEIIIESNKRRSDYDNEKIIVKTPNQGGEYLRNNYEKFKLDSEEITSIYRNLAIYKIKKESASEDKHLIQAINSIDEIDESISKLIERIREWYALYFPEMDVIHNNETYIKLISQNKTKEKIIEAKPDAFPNDIIDLEEDINPLDLEIMNNYANSIYELQKSRKNIEDYIDKKMESIAPNLKLLVGSSLGAKLISHAGGIKRLAVYPSSTVQIMGAEKALFRHLKSGDRPPKYGLIYQHPQVRGAKWWNRGKIARMLAGMISLAVRRDVFTKTFDENVADELTSKIEEIEKNNPFPTKTTKRRNEERSKSKKSKKKGKKRKKRR
;
A
#
# COMPACT_ATOMS: atom_id res chain seq x y z
N MET A 1 12.49 -51.11 -2.43
CA MET A 1 12.86 -50.54 -3.75
C MET A 1 12.45 -49.07 -3.79
N GLU A 2 13.22 -48.23 -4.47
CA GLU A 2 12.97 -46.78 -4.56
C GLU A 2 12.26 -46.42 -5.88
N CYS A 3 11.24 -45.56 -5.80
CA CYS A 3 10.63 -44.91 -6.96
C CYS A 3 10.85 -43.40 -6.90
N TYR A 4 11.07 -42.80 -8.07
CA TYR A 4 11.31 -41.38 -8.26
C TYR A 4 10.16 -40.73 -9.01
N ILE A 5 9.40 -39.86 -8.34
CA ILE A 5 8.30 -39.10 -8.96
C ILE A 5 8.75 -37.66 -9.23
N THR A 6 8.48 -37.17 -10.43
CA THR A 6 8.74 -35.79 -10.83
C THR A 6 7.53 -35.26 -11.63
N TYR A 7 7.37 -33.95 -11.69
CA TYR A 7 6.31 -33.33 -12.49
C TYR A 7 6.89 -32.48 -13.61
N SER A 8 6.18 -32.49 -14.74
CA SER A 8 6.46 -31.71 -15.93
C SER A 8 5.30 -30.74 -16.19
N VAL A 9 5.40 -29.94 -17.26
CA VAL A 9 4.28 -29.08 -17.69
C VAL A 9 3.05 -29.88 -18.13
N LYS A 10 3.20 -31.17 -18.47
CA LYS A 10 2.12 -32.03 -18.95
C LYS A 10 1.57 -32.97 -17.89
N GLY A 11 2.18 -33.10 -16.71
CA GLY A 11 1.74 -34.06 -15.70
C GLY A 11 2.87 -34.66 -14.87
N PHE A 12 2.56 -35.74 -14.14
CA PHE A 12 3.49 -36.47 -13.28
C PHE A 12 4.04 -37.72 -13.97
N LEU A 13 5.30 -38.03 -13.68
CA LEU A 13 6.05 -39.15 -14.22
C LEU A 13 6.76 -39.88 -13.08
N ALA A 14 6.67 -41.21 -13.06
CA ALA A 14 7.30 -42.08 -12.08
C ALA A 14 8.38 -42.94 -12.73
N PHE A 15 9.57 -42.95 -12.15
CA PHE A 15 10.74 -43.67 -12.63
C PHE A 15 11.25 -44.68 -11.61
N ASN A 16 11.81 -45.80 -12.08
CA ASN A 16 12.53 -46.74 -11.23
C ASN A 16 13.99 -46.28 -11.01
N SER A 17 14.75 -47.03 -10.21
CA SER A 17 16.18 -46.75 -9.95
C SER A 17 17.07 -46.84 -11.21
N GLU A 18 16.61 -47.49 -12.28
CA GLU A 18 17.29 -47.61 -13.57
C GLU A 18 16.90 -46.51 -14.57
N ASN A 19 16.07 -45.55 -14.14
CA ASN A 19 15.50 -44.46 -14.94
C ASN A 19 14.51 -44.90 -16.03
N GLU A 20 13.90 -46.07 -15.89
CA GLU A 20 12.81 -46.51 -16.73
C GLU A 20 11.49 -45.90 -16.24
N LEU A 21 10.65 -45.46 -17.18
CA LEU A 21 9.33 -44.91 -16.89
C LEU A 21 8.39 -46.04 -16.47
N ILE A 22 7.89 -45.99 -15.24
CA ILE A 22 6.96 -46.97 -14.66
C ILE A 22 5.52 -46.56 -14.96
N SER A 23 5.19 -45.30 -14.68
CA SER A 23 3.84 -44.77 -14.78
C SER A 23 3.87 -43.28 -15.11
N GLU A 24 2.82 -42.82 -15.78
CA GLU A 24 2.59 -41.41 -16.10
C GLU A 24 1.13 -41.02 -15.85
N LYS A 25 0.92 -39.82 -15.30
CA LYS A 25 -0.40 -39.19 -15.14
C LYS A 25 -0.36 -37.81 -15.77
N LEU A 26 -0.90 -37.72 -16.98
CA LEU A 26 -0.94 -36.47 -17.73
C LEU A 26 -2.15 -35.63 -17.32
N PHE A 27 -1.97 -34.32 -17.30
CA PHE A 27 -3.04 -33.36 -17.12
C PHE A 27 -3.94 -33.33 -18.36
N PRO A 28 -5.27 -33.19 -18.18
CA PRO A 28 -6.17 -32.88 -19.28
C PRO A 28 -5.74 -31.59 -19.99
N GLU A 29 -5.75 -31.56 -21.34
CA GLU A 29 -5.25 -30.41 -22.13
C GLU A 29 -5.91 -29.08 -21.74
N ASP A 30 -7.20 -29.11 -21.42
CA ASP A 30 -8.00 -27.95 -21.00
C ASP A 30 -7.68 -27.48 -19.57
N LYS A 31 -7.09 -28.34 -18.73
CA LYS A 31 -6.83 -28.08 -17.31
C LYS A 31 -5.36 -27.87 -16.96
N ILE A 32 -4.43 -28.01 -17.91
CA ILE A 32 -2.98 -27.87 -17.67
C ILE A 32 -2.66 -26.60 -16.86
N ILE A 33 -3.23 -25.45 -17.26
CA ILE A 33 -2.96 -24.16 -16.60
C ILE A 33 -3.51 -24.13 -15.18
N ASP A 34 -4.70 -24.67 -14.96
CA ASP A 34 -5.34 -24.73 -13.65
C ASP A 34 -4.54 -25.65 -12.72
N ARG A 35 -4.10 -26.82 -13.19
CA ARG A 35 -3.26 -27.75 -12.42
C ARG A 35 -1.92 -27.14 -12.03
N LEU A 36 -1.23 -26.48 -12.98
CA LEU A 36 0.03 -25.79 -12.68
C LEU A 36 -0.17 -24.64 -11.67
N ALA A 37 -1.29 -23.91 -11.76
CA ALA A 37 -1.64 -22.88 -10.78
C ALA A 37 -1.97 -23.46 -9.39
N GLU A 38 -2.64 -24.61 -9.32
CA GLU A 38 -2.93 -25.33 -8.08
C GLU A 38 -1.64 -25.82 -7.40
N ILE A 39 -0.70 -26.37 -8.18
CA ILE A 39 0.62 -26.78 -7.70
C ILE A 39 1.37 -25.58 -7.10
N ASP A 40 1.40 -24.44 -7.78
CA ASP A 40 2.04 -23.22 -7.26
C ASP A 40 1.41 -22.72 -5.96
N ASP A 41 0.09 -22.88 -5.81
CA ASP A 41 -0.67 -22.58 -4.59
C ASP A 41 -0.50 -23.69 -3.51
N LYS A 42 0.42 -24.65 -3.71
CA LYS A 42 0.74 -25.79 -2.83
C LYS A 42 -0.42 -26.77 -2.61
N LYS A 43 -1.38 -26.83 -3.52
CA LYS A 43 -2.45 -27.84 -3.49
C LYS A 43 -1.95 -29.13 -4.13
N ILE A 44 -2.35 -30.25 -3.54
CA ILE A 44 -2.15 -31.58 -4.13
C ILE A 44 -3.22 -31.75 -5.20
N VAL A 45 -2.78 -31.99 -6.42
CA VAL A 45 -3.69 -32.23 -7.57
C VAL A 45 -4.03 -33.71 -7.66
N GLU A 46 -5.13 -34.04 -8.33
CA GLU A 46 -5.64 -35.41 -8.44
C GLU A 46 -4.60 -36.35 -9.05
N GLU A 47 -3.94 -35.91 -10.11
CA GLU A 47 -2.93 -36.68 -10.84
C GLU A 47 -1.68 -36.96 -9.99
N GLU A 48 -1.39 -36.11 -8.99
CA GLU A 48 -0.31 -36.33 -8.02
C GLU A 48 -0.67 -37.43 -7.02
N LEU A 49 -1.92 -37.49 -6.56
CA LEU A 49 -2.39 -38.55 -5.67
C LEU A 49 -2.47 -39.89 -6.42
N GLU A 50 -3.03 -39.89 -7.61
CA GLU A 50 -3.20 -41.11 -8.42
C GLU A 50 -1.86 -41.79 -8.70
N ILE A 51 -0.83 -41.02 -9.09
CA ILE A 51 0.49 -41.62 -9.36
C ILE A 51 1.16 -42.14 -8.09
N ILE A 52 0.96 -41.47 -6.94
CA ILE A 52 1.47 -41.93 -5.66
C ILE A 52 0.78 -43.24 -5.26
N GLU A 53 -0.55 -43.31 -5.35
CA GLU A 53 -1.34 -44.50 -5.00
C GLU A 53 -0.96 -45.71 -5.87
N GLU A 54 -0.79 -45.50 -7.17
CA GLU A 54 -0.41 -46.55 -8.12
C GLU A 54 0.95 -47.17 -7.76
N VAL A 55 1.95 -46.34 -7.46
CA VAL A 55 3.33 -46.77 -7.16
C VAL A 55 3.49 -47.28 -5.72
N SER A 56 2.60 -46.88 -4.80
CA SER A 56 2.71 -47.20 -3.37
C SER A 56 2.62 -48.69 -3.03
N SER A 57 2.04 -49.49 -3.93
CA SER A 57 1.90 -50.94 -3.77
C SER A 57 3.22 -51.67 -4.02
N ASP A 58 4.01 -51.20 -5.00
CA ASP A 58 5.16 -51.92 -5.53
C ASP A 58 6.51 -51.42 -4.97
N TYR A 59 6.52 -50.25 -4.31
CA TYR A 59 7.74 -49.60 -3.82
C TYR A 59 7.67 -49.29 -2.32
N ASP A 60 8.85 -49.31 -1.67
CA ASP A 60 9.00 -49.09 -0.23
C ASP A 60 9.27 -47.60 0.08
N GLU A 61 10.00 -46.93 -0.81
CA GLU A 61 10.34 -45.51 -0.69
C GLU A 61 9.97 -44.76 -1.97
N ILE A 62 9.25 -43.64 -1.82
CA ILE A 62 8.80 -42.79 -2.93
C ILE A 62 9.44 -41.42 -2.79
N ILE A 63 10.42 -41.11 -3.63
CA ILE A 63 11.13 -39.84 -3.63
C ILE A 63 10.46 -38.90 -4.63
N ILE A 64 9.77 -37.86 -4.15
CA ILE A 64 9.00 -36.93 -5.00
C ILE A 64 9.62 -35.53 -5.06
N GLU A 65 9.71 -34.95 -6.26
CA GLU A 65 9.96 -33.51 -6.45
C GLU A 65 8.65 -32.73 -6.26
N SER A 66 8.53 -32.00 -5.15
CA SER A 66 7.34 -31.20 -4.85
C SER A 66 7.69 -29.94 -4.06
N ASN A 67 6.88 -28.88 -4.22
CA ASN A 67 6.97 -27.65 -3.43
C ASN A 67 6.19 -27.72 -2.09
N LYS A 68 5.62 -28.90 -1.81
CA LYS A 68 4.84 -29.23 -0.61
C LYS A 68 5.74 -29.81 0.46
N ARG A 69 5.24 -29.85 1.70
CA ARG A 69 5.96 -30.46 2.82
C ARG A 69 5.63 -31.95 2.88
N ARG A 70 6.53 -32.72 3.48
CA ARG A 70 6.28 -34.13 3.73
C ARG A 70 5.01 -34.36 4.56
N SER A 71 4.73 -33.47 5.52
CA SER A 71 3.53 -33.50 6.36
C SER A 71 2.22 -33.32 5.60
N ASP A 72 2.28 -32.85 4.36
CA ASP A 72 1.09 -32.61 3.53
C ASP A 72 0.59 -33.91 2.88
N TYR A 73 1.36 -35.01 2.98
CA TYR A 73 1.01 -36.32 2.43
C TYR A 73 0.70 -37.34 3.53
N ASP A 74 -0.39 -38.08 3.35
CA ASP A 74 -0.86 -39.13 4.28
C ASP A 74 -0.07 -40.45 4.19
N ASN A 75 0.90 -40.55 3.28
CA ASN A 75 1.65 -41.78 3.04
C ASN A 75 3.05 -41.72 3.68
N GLU A 76 3.33 -42.65 4.61
CA GLU A 76 4.59 -42.75 5.34
C GLU A 76 5.84 -42.93 4.46
N LYS A 77 5.68 -43.58 3.30
CA LYS A 77 6.75 -43.93 2.36
C LYS A 77 7.32 -42.74 1.57
N ILE A 78 6.68 -41.58 1.60
CA ILE A 78 7.08 -40.43 0.79
C ILE A 78 8.31 -39.75 1.37
N ILE A 79 9.21 -39.31 0.50
CA ILE A 79 10.36 -38.47 0.82
C ILE A 79 10.35 -37.32 -0.18
N VAL A 80 10.16 -36.09 0.32
CA VAL A 80 10.20 -34.91 -0.55
C VAL A 80 11.66 -34.48 -0.74
N LYS A 81 12.18 -34.61 -1.96
CA LYS A 81 13.56 -34.24 -2.30
C LYS A 81 13.59 -33.64 -3.71
N THR A 82 14.09 -32.40 -3.79
CA THR A 82 14.21 -31.67 -5.07
C THR A 82 15.65 -31.13 -5.20
N PRO A 83 16.41 -31.49 -6.25
CA PRO A 83 16.05 -32.45 -7.30
C PRO A 83 16.17 -33.93 -6.87
N ASN A 84 15.49 -34.81 -7.60
CA ASN A 84 15.65 -36.27 -7.48
C ASN A 84 16.18 -36.90 -8.78
N GLN A 85 16.52 -38.19 -8.74
CA GLN A 85 17.14 -38.89 -9.88
C GLN A 85 16.23 -38.91 -11.12
N GLY A 86 14.95 -39.25 -10.96
CA GLY A 86 13.98 -39.27 -12.07
C GLY A 86 13.78 -37.90 -12.72
N GLY A 87 13.75 -36.83 -11.92
CA GLY A 87 13.68 -35.45 -12.40
C GLY A 87 14.92 -35.02 -13.17
N GLU A 88 16.11 -35.36 -12.69
CA GLU A 88 17.36 -35.12 -13.42
C GLU A 88 17.39 -35.87 -14.76
N TYR A 89 16.97 -37.13 -14.76
CA TYR A 89 16.88 -37.93 -15.99
C TYR A 89 15.90 -37.32 -16.99
N LEU A 90 14.70 -36.93 -16.55
CA LEU A 90 13.70 -36.26 -17.38
C LEU A 90 14.25 -34.97 -18.00
N ARG A 91 14.87 -34.10 -17.19
CA ARG A 91 15.42 -32.82 -17.67
C ARG A 91 16.56 -33.00 -18.68
N ASN A 92 17.40 -34.02 -18.49
CA ASN A 92 18.49 -34.33 -19.42
C ASN A 92 18.03 -35.05 -20.71
N ASN A 93 16.82 -35.62 -20.72
CA ASN A 93 16.30 -36.42 -21.83
C ASN A 93 14.93 -35.94 -22.33
N TYR A 94 14.62 -34.64 -22.21
CA TYR A 94 13.27 -34.11 -22.48
C TYR A 94 12.72 -34.46 -23.87
N GLU A 95 13.59 -34.55 -24.89
CA GLU A 95 13.24 -34.93 -26.27
C GLU A 95 12.58 -36.32 -26.37
N LYS A 96 12.97 -37.26 -25.50
CA LYS A 96 12.40 -38.62 -25.47
C LYS A 96 10.95 -38.64 -25.01
N PHE A 97 10.51 -37.62 -24.28
CA PHE A 97 9.19 -37.56 -23.65
C PHE A 97 8.19 -36.71 -24.45
N LYS A 98 8.46 -36.48 -25.76
CA LYS A 98 7.55 -35.75 -26.69
C LYS A 98 7.10 -34.39 -26.14
N LEU A 99 7.98 -33.72 -25.41
CA LEU A 99 7.79 -32.36 -24.94
C LEU A 99 8.34 -31.41 -26.00
N ASP A 100 7.46 -30.97 -26.91
CA ASP A 100 7.83 -30.00 -27.93
C ASP A 100 8.11 -28.62 -27.30
N SER A 101 9.19 -27.98 -27.72
CA SER A 101 9.65 -26.70 -27.18
C SER A 101 8.65 -25.57 -27.43
N GLU A 102 7.98 -25.58 -28.59
CA GLU A 102 6.94 -24.58 -28.92
C GLU A 102 5.72 -24.73 -28.01
N GLU A 103 5.28 -25.97 -27.78
CA GLU A 103 4.15 -26.29 -26.92
C GLU A 103 4.42 -25.89 -25.46
N ILE A 104 5.59 -26.25 -24.92
CA ILE A 104 6.03 -25.84 -23.58
C ILE A 104 6.02 -24.32 -23.43
N THR A 105 6.57 -23.61 -24.41
CA THR A 105 6.63 -22.15 -24.42
C THR A 105 5.22 -21.56 -24.42
N SER A 106 4.31 -22.12 -25.21
CA SER A 106 2.90 -21.72 -25.24
C SER A 106 2.20 -21.92 -23.89
N ILE A 107 2.40 -23.07 -23.24
CA ILE A 107 1.86 -23.38 -21.91
C ILE A 107 2.37 -22.36 -20.88
N TYR A 108 3.68 -22.11 -20.81
CA TYR A 108 4.23 -21.13 -19.87
C TYR A 108 3.74 -19.70 -20.15
N ARG A 109 3.58 -19.32 -21.43
CA ARG A 109 2.99 -18.02 -21.79
C ARG A 109 1.56 -17.90 -21.26
N ASN A 110 0.75 -18.94 -21.46
CA ASN A 110 -0.64 -18.95 -20.99
C ASN A 110 -0.73 -18.95 -19.47
N LEU A 111 0.17 -19.67 -18.77
CA LEU A 111 0.28 -19.64 -17.32
C LEU A 111 0.67 -18.23 -16.81
N ALA A 112 1.61 -17.56 -17.47
CA ALA A 112 1.98 -16.19 -17.14
C ALA A 112 0.80 -15.22 -17.31
N ILE A 113 0.06 -15.32 -18.41
CA ILE A 113 -1.15 -14.52 -18.65
C ILE A 113 -2.21 -14.80 -17.57
N TYR A 114 -2.43 -16.07 -17.23
CA TYR A 114 -3.35 -16.47 -16.16
C TYR A 114 -2.98 -15.84 -14.82
N LYS A 115 -1.70 -15.92 -14.42
CA LYS A 115 -1.19 -15.32 -13.18
C LYS A 115 -1.36 -13.80 -13.16
N ILE A 116 -1.07 -13.12 -14.28
CA ILE A 116 -1.26 -11.67 -14.42
C ILE A 116 -2.74 -11.30 -14.26
N LYS A 117 -3.65 -12.05 -14.89
CA LYS A 117 -5.10 -11.81 -14.76
C LYS A 117 -5.59 -12.04 -13.33
N LYS A 118 -5.15 -13.12 -12.67
CA LYS A 118 -5.48 -13.42 -11.27
C LYS A 118 -5.02 -12.31 -10.32
N GLU A 119 -3.79 -11.82 -10.48
CA GLU A 119 -3.28 -10.71 -9.67
C GLU A 119 -3.96 -9.37 -10.01
N SER A 120 -4.28 -9.12 -11.27
CA SER A 120 -4.97 -7.88 -11.69
C SER A 120 -6.43 -7.83 -11.24
N ALA A 121 -7.05 -8.99 -11.00
CA ALA A 121 -8.41 -9.08 -10.45
C ALA A 121 -8.48 -8.75 -8.95
N SER A 122 -7.34 -8.55 -8.27
CA SER A 122 -7.35 -8.22 -6.85
C SER A 122 -7.92 -6.82 -6.61
N GLU A 123 -8.93 -6.77 -5.75
CA GLU A 123 -9.70 -5.55 -5.51
C GLU A 123 -8.88 -4.40 -4.90
N ASP A 124 -7.79 -4.72 -4.22
CA ASP A 124 -6.87 -3.73 -3.65
C ASP A 124 -6.08 -2.97 -4.72
N LYS A 125 -5.91 -3.50 -5.94
CA LYS A 125 -5.23 -2.75 -7.03
C LYS A 125 -6.05 -1.56 -7.48
N HIS A 126 -7.37 -1.72 -7.63
CA HIS A 126 -8.24 -0.59 -7.99
C HIS A 126 -8.29 0.48 -6.90
N LEU A 127 -8.27 0.06 -5.63
CA LEU A 127 -8.14 0.97 -4.50
C LEU A 127 -6.83 1.79 -4.57
N ILE A 128 -5.71 1.13 -4.89
CA ILE A 128 -4.40 1.78 -5.03
C ILE A 128 -4.43 2.82 -6.15
N GLN A 129 -5.01 2.49 -7.30
CA GLN A 129 -5.15 3.46 -8.40
C GLN A 129 -6.01 4.64 -7.98
N ALA A 130 -7.16 4.39 -7.33
CA ALA A 130 -8.08 5.45 -6.90
C ALA A 130 -7.42 6.45 -5.93
N ILE A 131 -6.67 5.98 -4.92
CA ILE A 131 -6.02 6.89 -3.97
C ILE A 131 -4.87 7.68 -4.60
N ASN A 132 -4.11 7.08 -5.53
CA ASN A 132 -3.08 7.80 -6.28
C ASN A 132 -3.71 8.88 -7.18
N SER A 133 -4.85 8.57 -7.81
CA SER A 133 -5.59 9.56 -8.60
C SER A 133 -6.10 10.74 -7.76
N ILE A 134 -6.50 10.52 -6.50
CA ILE A 134 -6.85 11.64 -5.60
C ILE A 134 -5.64 12.56 -5.38
N ASP A 135 -4.47 11.99 -5.09
CA ASP A 135 -3.26 12.79 -4.84
C ASP A 135 -2.87 13.60 -6.10
N GLU A 136 -2.98 13.02 -7.30
CA GLU A 136 -2.74 13.71 -8.58
C GLU A 136 -3.77 14.80 -8.89
N ILE A 137 -5.05 14.53 -8.61
CA ILE A 137 -6.14 15.51 -8.78
C ILE A 137 -5.96 16.66 -7.79
N ASP A 138 -5.63 16.41 -6.53
CA ASP A 138 -5.42 17.45 -5.52
C ASP A 138 -4.24 18.38 -5.89
N GLU A 139 -3.14 17.81 -6.41
CA GLU A 139 -2.01 18.60 -6.92
C GLU A 139 -2.42 19.44 -8.14
N SER A 140 -3.17 18.84 -9.07
CA SER A 140 -3.62 19.51 -10.28
C SER A 140 -4.60 20.64 -9.97
N ILE A 141 -5.63 20.38 -9.15
CA ILE A 141 -6.61 21.38 -8.71
C ILE A 141 -5.88 22.56 -8.07
N SER A 142 -4.90 22.32 -7.21
CA SER A 142 -4.15 23.40 -6.54
C SER A 142 -3.49 24.34 -7.56
N LYS A 143 -2.77 23.79 -8.55
CA LYS A 143 -2.11 24.58 -9.61
C LYS A 143 -3.11 25.31 -10.52
N LEU A 144 -4.23 24.66 -10.87
CA LEU A 144 -5.26 25.26 -11.71
C LEU A 144 -5.97 26.41 -10.98
N ILE A 145 -6.18 26.28 -9.66
CA ILE A 145 -6.79 27.33 -8.84
C ILE A 145 -5.87 28.55 -8.72
N GLU A 146 -4.56 28.35 -8.55
CA GLU A 146 -3.59 29.46 -8.58
C GLU A 146 -3.68 30.24 -9.90
N ARG A 147 -3.75 29.52 -11.04
CA ARG A 147 -3.84 30.14 -12.38
C ARG A 147 -5.14 30.92 -12.59
N ILE A 148 -6.30 30.37 -12.23
CA ILE A 148 -7.58 31.08 -12.43
C ILE A 148 -7.74 32.25 -11.45
N ARG A 149 -7.13 32.21 -10.26
CA ARG A 149 -7.10 33.38 -9.37
C ARG A 149 -6.35 34.54 -10.02
N GLU A 150 -5.15 34.29 -10.55
CA GLU A 150 -4.38 35.30 -11.28
C GLU A 150 -5.14 35.83 -12.50
N TRP A 151 -5.76 34.96 -13.29
CA TRP A 151 -6.44 35.35 -14.52
C TRP A 151 -7.75 36.09 -14.26
N TYR A 152 -8.58 35.59 -13.36
CA TYR A 152 -9.87 36.19 -13.05
C TYR A 152 -9.74 37.53 -12.30
N ALA A 153 -8.63 37.75 -11.59
CA ALA A 153 -8.32 39.05 -10.99
C ALA A 153 -8.11 40.16 -12.02
N LEU A 154 -7.87 39.86 -13.30
CA LEU A 154 -7.84 40.85 -14.38
C LEU A 154 -9.25 41.34 -14.77
N TYR A 155 -10.30 40.65 -14.31
CA TYR A 155 -11.71 40.97 -14.59
C TYR A 155 -12.46 41.40 -13.33
N PHE A 156 -12.24 40.70 -12.22
CA PHE A 156 -12.91 40.97 -10.94
C PHE A 156 -11.92 40.82 -9.77
N PRO A 157 -11.03 41.81 -9.55
CA PRO A 157 -10.02 41.79 -8.48
C PRO A 157 -10.60 41.57 -7.08
N GLU A 158 -11.78 42.12 -6.80
CA GLU A 158 -12.43 42.06 -5.50
C GLU A 158 -12.84 40.64 -5.10
N MET A 159 -12.90 39.71 -6.05
CA MET A 159 -13.16 38.28 -5.82
C MET A 159 -12.17 37.64 -4.83
N ASP A 160 -11.00 38.24 -4.61
CA ASP A 160 -9.97 37.71 -3.71
C ASP A 160 -10.40 37.66 -2.22
N VAL A 161 -11.47 38.36 -1.84
CA VAL A 161 -12.13 38.21 -0.52
C VAL A 161 -12.58 36.76 -0.25
N ILE A 162 -12.80 35.97 -1.30
CA ILE A 162 -13.17 34.56 -1.20
C ILE A 162 -11.91 33.70 -1.03
N HIS A 163 -11.47 33.52 0.21
CA HIS A 163 -10.29 32.71 0.54
C HIS A 163 -10.49 31.20 0.33
N ASN A 164 -11.72 30.69 0.45
CA ASN A 164 -11.99 29.28 0.24
C ASN A 164 -12.00 28.96 -1.27
N ASN A 165 -11.03 28.15 -1.69
CA ASN A 165 -10.79 27.77 -3.09
C ASN A 165 -11.97 27.02 -3.73
N GLU A 166 -12.63 26.12 -3.01
CA GLU A 166 -13.80 25.40 -3.53
C GLU A 166 -14.98 26.34 -3.79
N THR A 167 -15.21 27.27 -2.86
CA THR A 167 -16.25 28.30 -3.00
C THR A 167 -15.92 29.27 -4.14
N TYR A 168 -14.67 29.68 -4.27
CA TYR A 168 -14.19 30.57 -5.33
C TYR A 168 -14.52 30.00 -6.72
N ILE A 169 -14.13 28.76 -6.97
CA ILE A 169 -14.37 28.07 -8.24
C ILE A 169 -15.86 27.85 -8.50
N LYS A 170 -16.61 27.42 -7.47
CA LYS A 170 -18.05 27.20 -7.57
C LYS A 170 -18.79 28.48 -7.98
N LEU A 171 -18.44 29.63 -7.38
CA LEU A 171 -19.07 30.91 -7.70
C LEU A 171 -18.84 31.31 -9.15
N ILE A 172 -17.60 31.20 -9.66
CA ILE A 172 -17.29 31.52 -11.07
C ILE A 172 -18.03 30.58 -12.01
N SER A 173 -17.93 29.27 -11.78
CA SER A 173 -18.55 28.24 -12.64
C SER A 173 -20.08 28.39 -12.72
N GLN A 174 -20.75 28.73 -11.62
CA GLN A 174 -22.21 28.79 -11.57
C GLN A 174 -22.79 30.14 -12.04
N ASN A 175 -22.12 31.25 -11.74
CA ASN A 175 -22.68 32.58 -11.93
C ASN A 175 -22.14 33.32 -13.16
N LYS A 176 -20.98 32.91 -13.71
CA LYS A 176 -20.37 33.35 -14.98
C LYS A 176 -20.00 34.84 -15.12
N THR A 177 -20.74 35.76 -14.50
CA THR A 177 -20.48 37.22 -14.56
C THR A 177 -20.35 37.81 -13.16
N LYS A 178 -19.66 38.95 -13.03
CA LYS A 178 -19.42 39.60 -11.74
C LYS A 178 -20.73 39.95 -11.02
N GLU A 179 -21.75 40.41 -11.75
CA GLU A 179 -23.03 40.83 -11.17
C GLU A 179 -23.73 39.65 -10.51
N LYS A 180 -23.81 38.52 -11.21
CA LYS A 180 -24.42 37.29 -10.69
C LYS A 180 -23.62 36.69 -9.52
N ILE A 181 -22.30 36.87 -9.51
CA ILE A 181 -21.47 36.43 -8.38
C ILE A 181 -21.75 37.27 -7.14
N ILE A 182 -21.88 38.60 -7.28
CA ILE A 182 -22.23 39.52 -6.21
C ILE A 182 -23.63 39.18 -5.67
N GLU A 183 -24.61 38.97 -6.56
CA GLU A 183 -25.97 38.53 -6.19
C GLU A 183 -25.98 37.18 -5.44
N ALA A 184 -25.12 36.24 -5.84
CA ALA A 184 -25.02 34.94 -5.20
C ALA A 184 -24.34 34.98 -3.82
N LYS A 185 -23.57 36.03 -3.51
CA LYS A 185 -22.87 36.18 -2.23
C LYS A 185 -22.74 37.66 -1.79
N PRO A 186 -23.87 38.33 -1.47
CA PRO A 186 -23.88 39.75 -1.15
C PRO A 186 -23.09 40.07 0.13
N ASP A 187 -23.04 39.14 1.10
CA ASP A 187 -22.29 39.31 2.34
C ASP A 187 -20.78 39.50 2.13
N ALA A 188 -20.25 39.04 0.99
CA ALA A 188 -18.83 39.14 0.66
C ALA A 188 -18.49 40.38 -0.19
N PHE A 189 -19.48 40.97 -0.86
CA PHE A 189 -19.28 42.04 -1.84
C PHE A 189 -20.23 43.21 -1.54
N PRO A 190 -19.74 44.28 -0.89
CA PRO A 190 -20.50 45.52 -0.72
C PRO A 190 -20.98 46.12 -2.04
N ASN A 191 -22.15 46.77 -2.03
CA ASN A 191 -22.77 47.37 -3.22
C ASN A 191 -21.90 48.45 -3.90
N ASP A 192 -20.93 49.00 -3.19
CA ASP A 192 -20.05 50.07 -3.66
C ASP A 192 -19.03 49.59 -4.71
N ILE A 193 -18.89 48.28 -4.91
CA ILE A 193 -17.95 47.63 -5.85
C ILE A 193 -18.47 47.64 -7.31
N ILE A 194 -19.76 47.90 -7.51
CA ILE A 194 -20.45 47.72 -8.79
C ILE A 194 -19.98 48.72 -9.88
N ASP A 195 -19.40 49.86 -9.49
CA ASP A 195 -19.14 51.02 -10.37
C ASP A 195 -17.85 50.95 -11.22
N LEU A 196 -17.06 49.86 -11.14
CA LEU A 196 -15.89 49.68 -12.01
C LEU A 196 -16.30 48.97 -13.31
N GLU A 197 -16.71 49.76 -14.30
CA GLU A 197 -16.92 49.33 -15.69
C GLU A 197 -15.57 49.11 -16.39
N GLU A 198 -14.99 47.92 -16.22
CA GLU A 198 -13.97 47.41 -17.14
C GLU A 198 -14.63 46.50 -18.19
N ASP A 199 -14.61 46.96 -19.45
CA ASP A 199 -15.04 46.18 -20.61
C ASP A 199 -14.05 45.04 -20.86
N ILE A 200 -14.33 43.86 -20.30
CA ILE A 200 -13.65 42.64 -20.74
C ILE A 200 -14.26 42.15 -22.05
N ASN A 201 -13.40 41.67 -22.94
CA ASN A 201 -13.84 40.96 -24.13
C ASN A 201 -14.69 39.74 -23.72
N PRO A 202 -15.94 39.60 -24.22
CA PRO A 202 -16.82 38.48 -23.88
C PRO A 202 -16.20 37.10 -24.15
N LEU A 203 -15.34 37.00 -25.17
CA LEU A 203 -14.64 35.77 -25.51
C LEU A 203 -13.64 35.35 -24.41
N ASP A 204 -12.93 36.32 -23.83
CA ASP A 204 -11.97 36.05 -22.75
C ASP A 204 -12.71 35.61 -21.47
N LEU A 205 -13.84 36.24 -21.16
CA LEU A 205 -14.69 35.85 -20.03
C LEU A 205 -15.28 34.44 -20.21
N GLU A 206 -15.71 34.09 -21.42
CA GLU A 206 -16.19 32.74 -21.73
C GLU A 206 -15.12 31.69 -21.49
N ILE A 207 -13.89 31.92 -21.96
CA ILE A 207 -12.77 30.99 -21.76
C ILE A 207 -12.44 30.83 -20.28
N MET A 208 -12.40 31.91 -19.50
CA MET A 208 -12.18 31.85 -18.05
C MET A 208 -13.27 31.04 -17.33
N ASN A 209 -14.53 31.22 -17.71
CA ASN A 209 -15.64 30.46 -17.15
C ASN A 209 -15.57 28.97 -17.49
N ASN A 210 -15.20 28.62 -18.72
CA ASN A 210 -14.98 27.22 -19.14
C ASN A 210 -13.82 26.58 -18.37
N TYR A 211 -12.75 27.35 -18.11
CA TYR A 211 -11.62 26.91 -17.29
C TYR A 211 -12.06 26.65 -15.84
N ALA A 212 -12.79 27.60 -15.22
CA ALA A 212 -13.33 27.42 -13.87
C ALA A 212 -14.30 26.23 -13.78
N ASN A 213 -15.14 26.04 -14.79
CA ASN A 213 -16.03 24.88 -14.87
C ASN A 213 -15.26 23.55 -14.95
N SER A 214 -14.16 23.51 -15.70
CA SER A 214 -13.30 22.32 -15.75
C SER A 214 -12.70 21.97 -14.38
N ILE A 215 -12.27 22.99 -13.62
CA ILE A 215 -11.80 22.79 -12.22
C ILE A 215 -12.95 22.30 -11.33
N TYR A 216 -14.14 22.85 -11.47
CA TYR A 216 -15.31 22.45 -10.70
C TYR A 216 -15.69 20.98 -10.95
N GLU A 217 -15.65 20.52 -12.21
CA GLU A 217 -15.88 19.11 -12.53
C GLU A 217 -14.76 18.20 -11.99
N LEU A 218 -13.50 18.66 -11.95
CA LEU A 218 -12.42 17.93 -11.28
C LEU A 218 -12.66 17.81 -9.76
N GLN A 219 -13.14 18.87 -9.09
CA GLN A 219 -13.52 18.82 -7.68
C GLN A 219 -14.64 17.80 -7.41
N LYS A 220 -15.65 17.74 -8.28
CA LYS A 220 -16.70 16.71 -8.20
C LYS A 220 -16.16 15.30 -8.41
N SER A 221 -15.32 15.12 -9.42
CA SER A 221 -14.68 13.82 -9.71
C SER A 221 -13.86 13.34 -8.51
N ARG A 222 -13.06 14.22 -7.90
CA ARG A 222 -12.32 13.94 -6.66
C ARG A 222 -13.23 13.42 -5.55
N LYS A 223 -14.37 14.07 -5.32
CA LYS A 223 -15.35 13.64 -4.31
C LYS A 223 -15.94 12.26 -4.63
N ASN A 224 -16.29 12.00 -5.89
CA ASN A 224 -16.80 10.69 -6.31
C ASN A 224 -15.77 9.57 -6.08
N ILE A 225 -14.48 9.84 -6.33
CA ILE A 225 -13.39 8.89 -6.07
C ILE A 225 -13.21 8.68 -4.55
N GLU A 226 -13.34 9.73 -3.74
CA GLU A 226 -13.29 9.61 -2.28
C GLU A 226 -14.42 8.72 -1.74
N ASP A 227 -15.66 8.92 -2.20
CA ASP A 227 -16.80 8.08 -1.85
C ASP A 227 -16.61 6.63 -2.31
N TYR A 228 -15.99 6.42 -3.48
CA TYR A 228 -15.62 5.09 -3.97
C TYR A 228 -14.59 4.41 -3.05
N ILE A 229 -13.53 5.13 -2.66
CA ILE A 229 -12.51 4.62 -1.74
C ILE A 229 -13.13 4.25 -0.41
N ASP A 230 -14.05 5.06 0.11
CA ASP A 230 -14.71 4.79 1.38
C ASP A 230 -15.49 3.46 1.38
N LYS A 231 -16.28 3.22 0.33
CA LYS A 231 -17.00 1.96 0.14
C LYS A 231 -16.05 0.79 -0.09
N LYS A 232 -15.01 0.99 -0.89
CA LYS A 232 -14.04 -0.06 -1.21
C LYS A 232 -13.23 -0.48 0.02
N MET A 233 -12.86 0.48 0.88
CA MET A 233 -12.16 0.20 2.13
C MET A 233 -13.01 -0.59 3.12
N GLU A 234 -14.31 -0.37 3.16
CA GLU A 234 -15.23 -1.13 4.01
C GLU A 234 -15.29 -2.61 3.62
N SER A 235 -15.22 -2.91 2.32
CA SER A 235 -15.14 -4.28 1.81
C SER A 235 -13.76 -4.92 2.04
N ILE A 236 -12.68 -4.17 1.76
CA ILE A 236 -11.32 -4.74 1.73
C ILE A 236 -10.68 -4.81 3.13
N ALA A 237 -10.82 -3.77 3.94
CA ALA A 237 -10.15 -3.67 5.24
C ALA A 237 -10.98 -2.86 6.26
N PRO A 238 -12.11 -3.41 6.74
CA PRO A 238 -13.01 -2.71 7.64
C PRO A 238 -12.34 -2.37 8.99
N ASN A 239 -11.46 -3.23 9.54
CA ASN A 239 -10.76 -2.92 10.79
C ASN A 239 -9.76 -1.77 10.60
N LEU A 240 -9.01 -1.77 9.49
CA LEU A 240 -8.11 -0.66 9.15
C LEU A 240 -8.89 0.65 8.94
N LYS A 241 -10.02 0.60 8.21
CA LYS A 241 -10.92 1.77 8.01
C LYS A 241 -11.37 2.33 9.34
N LEU A 242 -11.82 1.49 10.27
CA LEU A 242 -12.25 1.92 11.60
C LEU A 242 -11.13 2.59 12.40
N LEU A 243 -9.90 2.09 12.29
CA LEU A 243 -8.76 2.58 13.06
C LEU A 243 -8.19 3.92 12.54
N VAL A 244 -8.07 4.10 11.23
CA VAL A 244 -7.36 5.26 10.64
C VAL A 244 -8.16 6.06 9.61
N GLY A 245 -9.37 5.61 9.27
CA GLY A 245 -10.18 6.17 8.18
C GLY A 245 -9.74 5.68 6.80
N SER A 246 -10.64 5.85 5.82
CA SER A 246 -10.48 5.31 4.46
C SER A 246 -9.30 5.92 3.71
N SER A 247 -9.09 7.24 3.80
CA SER A 247 -8.00 7.92 3.09
C SER A 247 -6.61 7.47 3.56
N LEU A 248 -6.34 7.51 4.87
CA LEU A 248 -5.05 7.08 5.42
C LEU A 248 -4.85 5.57 5.26
N GLY A 249 -5.91 4.77 5.44
CA GLY A 249 -5.86 3.32 5.21
C GLY A 249 -5.49 2.97 3.76
N ALA A 250 -6.14 3.61 2.79
CA ALA A 250 -5.84 3.43 1.37
C ALA A 250 -4.40 3.87 1.03
N LYS A 251 -3.91 4.98 1.60
CA LYS A 251 -2.51 5.43 1.44
C LYS A 251 -1.50 4.42 1.96
N LEU A 252 -1.78 3.78 3.11
CA LEU A 252 -0.92 2.72 3.65
C LEU A 252 -0.91 1.49 2.73
N ILE A 253 -2.06 1.09 2.20
CA ILE A 253 -2.16 -0.04 1.25
C ILE A 253 -1.41 0.27 -0.05
N SER A 254 -1.62 1.47 -0.61
CA SER A 254 -0.91 1.96 -1.81
C SER A 254 0.60 1.95 -1.60
N HIS A 255 1.08 2.52 -0.50
CA HIS A 255 2.50 2.57 -0.21
C HIS A 255 3.12 1.18 0.02
N ALA A 256 2.35 0.18 0.51
CA ALA A 256 2.82 -1.20 0.60
C ALA A 256 2.79 -1.94 -0.75
N GLY A 257 1.97 -1.49 -1.70
CA GLY A 257 1.72 -2.15 -2.99
C GLY A 257 0.65 -3.26 -2.93
N GLY A 258 -0.17 -3.28 -1.87
CA GLY A 258 -1.23 -4.25 -1.66
C GLY A 258 -1.45 -4.59 -0.19
N ILE A 259 -2.67 -5.01 0.15
CA ILE A 259 -3.07 -5.23 1.55
C ILE A 259 -2.36 -6.45 2.15
N LYS A 260 -2.18 -7.52 1.37
CA LYS A 260 -1.45 -8.72 1.81
C LYS A 260 -0.01 -8.38 2.18
N ARG A 261 0.64 -7.49 1.41
CA ARG A 261 2.01 -7.06 1.68
C ARG A 261 2.08 -6.19 2.94
N LEU A 262 1.10 -5.30 3.13
CA LEU A 262 0.96 -4.52 4.36
C LEU A 262 0.78 -5.41 5.61
N ALA A 263 0.02 -6.50 5.52
CA ALA A 263 -0.21 -7.43 6.63
C ALA A 263 1.08 -8.10 7.15
N VAL A 264 2.03 -8.34 6.25
CA VAL A 264 3.32 -8.98 6.55
C VAL A 264 4.33 -7.97 7.12
N TYR A 265 4.12 -6.66 6.93
CA TYR A 265 5.05 -5.66 7.46
C TYR A 265 5.10 -5.69 9.00
N PRO A 266 6.30 -5.52 9.60
CA PRO A 266 6.40 -5.29 11.03
C PRO A 266 5.88 -3.90 11.37
N SER A 267 5.41 -3.72 12.61
CA SER A 267 4.88 -2.44 13.09
C SER A 267 5.90 -1.30 13.03
N SER A 268 7.20 -1.60 13.17
CA SER A 268 8.28 -0.63 13.00
C SER A 268 8.37 -0.07 11.59
N THR A 269 8.12 -0.89 10.57
CA THR A 269 8.05 -0.45 9.17
C THR A 269 6.80 0.41 8.97
N VAL A 270 5.63 -0.07 9.40
CA VAL A 270 4.37 0.68 9.30
C VAL A 270 4.47 2.06 9.97
N GLN A 271 5.18 2.16 11.09
CA GLN A 271 5.40 3.43 11.79
C GLN A 271 6.08 4.49 10.92
N ILE A 272 7.02 4.10 10.06
CA ILE A 272 7.91 5.00 9.31
C ILE A 272 7.64 5.01 7.80
N MET A 273 6.61 4.31 7.32
CA MET A 273 6.17 4.33 5.92
C MET A 273 5.91 5.78 5.44
N GLY A 274 6.44 6.17 4.29
CA GLY A 274 6.41 7.54 3.75
C GLY A 274 7.49 8.48 4.31
N ALA A 275 8.33 8.01 5.24
CA ALA A 275 9.49 8.76 5.77
C ALA A 275 10.83 8.13 5.36
N GLU A 276 10.86 7.34 4.29
CA GLU A 276 12.02 6.59 3.79
C GLU A 276 13.20 7.50 3.54
N LYS A 277 12.99 8.66 2.91
CA LYS A 277 14.07 9.64 2.64
C LYS A 277 14.77 10.09 3.93
N ALA A 278 14.00 10.31 5.01
CA ALA A 278 14.55 10.70 6.30
C ALA A 278 15.21 9.51 7.02
N LEU A 279 14.64 8.31 6.88
CA LEU A 279 15.20 7.07 7.41
C LEU A 279 16.54 6.73 6.76
N PHE A 280 16.64 6.73 5.43
CA PHE A 280 17.86 6.44 4.70
C PHE A 280 18.95 7.49 4.96
N ARG A 281 18.56 8.77 5.14
CA ARG A 281 19.49 9.79 5.61
C ARG A 281 20.04 9.44 6.99
N HIS A 282 19.18 9.05 7.95
CA HIS A 282 19.62 8.60 9.27
C HIS A 282 20.58 7.40 9.20
N LEU A 283 20.28 6.39 8.38
CA LEU A 283 21.15 5.22 8.22
C LEU A 283 22.52 5.59 7.63
N LYS A 284 22.57 6.60 6.76
CA LYS A 284 23.81 7.06 6.13
C LYS A 284 24.63 8.00 7.01
N SER A 285 24.00 8.95 7.69
CA SER A 285 24.68 10.01 8.45
C SER A 285 24.75 9.74 9.97
N GLY A 286 23.97 8.80 10.48
CA GLY A 286 23.82 8.56 11.92
C GLY A 286 23.00 9.65 12.66
N ASP A 287 22.22 10.46 11.93
CA ASP A 287 21.36 11.51 12.50
C ASP A 287 20.25 10.94 13.39
N ARG A 288 19.21 11.70 13.76
CA ARG A 288 18.05 11.11 14.45
C ARG A 288 17.09 10.44 13.45
N PRO A 289 16.59 9.23 13.72
CA PRO A 289 15.61 8.59 12.86
C PRO A 289 14.27 9.37 12.87
N PRO A 290 13.48 9.28 11.79
CA PRO A 290 12.11 9.76 11.80
C PRO A 290 11.29 9.00 12.85
N LYS A 291 10.36 9.70 13.51
CA LYS A 291 9.50 9.10 14.55
C LYS A 291 8.21 8.51 13.99
N TYR A 292 7.81 8.95 12.81
CA TYR A 292 6.56 8.61 12.14
C TYR A 292 6.69 8.97 10.65
N GLY A 293 5.90 8.33 9.81
CA GLY A 293 5.70 8.71 8.40
C GLY A 293 4.25 9.10 8.13
N LEU A 294 3.56 8.42 7.21
CA LEU A 294 2.17 8.67 6.79
C LEU A 294 1.20 8.72 7.98
N ILE A 295 1.42 7.86 8.98
CA ILE A 295 0.58 7.80 10.19
C ILE A 295 0.53 9.11 11.00
N TYR A 296 1.41 10.07 10.71
CA TYR A 296 1.31 11.42 11.29
C TYR A 296 0.03 12.16 10.88
N GLN A 297 -0.58 11.80 9.76
CA GLN A 297 -1.84 12.37 9.30
C GLN A 297 -3.01 12.03 10.23
N HIS A 298 -2.89 10.98 11.06
CA HIS A 298 -3.92 10.60 12.01
C HIS A 298 -4.18 11.73 13.04
N PRO A 299 -5.43 12.15 13.27
CA PRO A 299 -5.75 13.29 14.14
C PRO A 299 -5.14 13.19 15.55
N GLN A 300 -5.22 12.01 16.18
CA GLN A 300 -4.67 11.81 17.52
C GLN A 300 -3.13 11.89 17.55
N VAL A 301 -2.43 11.54 16.46
CA VAL A 301 -0.96 11.68 16.39
C VAL A 301 -0.57 13.13 16.17
N ARG A 302 -1.26 13.83 15.24
CA ARG A 302 -1.00 15.23 14.91
C ARG A 302 -1.31 16.15 16.09
N GLY A 303 -2.45 15.92 16.75
CA GLY A 303 -2.94 16.70 17.89
C GLY A 303 -2.16 16.47 19.19
N ALA A 304 -1.50 15.32 19.33
CA ALA A 304 -0.76 15.02 20.55
C ALA A 304 0.45 15.95 20.80
N LYS A 305 0.78 16.10 22.10
CA LYS A 305 1.98 16.80 22.57
C LYS A 305 3.26 16.22 21.95
N TRP A 306 4.20 17.08 21.56
CA TRP A 306 5.39 16.67 20.77
C TRP A 306 6.25 15.57 21.42
N TRP A 307 6.24 15.45 22.75
CA TRP A 307 6.94 14.39 23.49
C TRP A 307 6.19 13.05 23.50
N ASN A 308 4.86 13.05 23.30
CA ASN A 308 4.02 11.86 23.25
C ASN A 308 3.80 11.34 21.82
N ARG A 309 3.90 12.21 20.79
CA ARG A 309 3.70 11.84 19.37
C ARG A 309 4.39 10.55 18.96
N GLY A 310 5.66 10.36 19.34
CA GLY A 310 6.42 9.15 18.98
C GLY A 310 5.95 7.88 19.70
N LYS A 311 5.38 8.01 20.90
CA LYS A 311 4.80 6.88 21.66
C LYS A 311 3.45 6.48 21.07
N ILE A 312 2.61 7.47 20.78
CA ILE A 312 1.30 7.28 20.14
C ILE A 312 1.48 6.71 18.73
N ALA A 313 2.41 7.25 17.93
CA ALA A 313 2.71 6.71 16.60
C ALA A 313 3.15 5.24 16.63
N ARG A 314 3.97 4.84 17.61
CA ARG A 314 4.37 3.44 17.78
C ARG A 314 3.19 2.55 18.17
N MET A 315 2.34 3.02 19.08
CA MET A 315 1.13 2.30 19.47
C MET A 315 0.18 2.11 18.28
N LEU A 316 -0.11 3.21 17.56
CA LEU A 316 -0.96 3.20 16.39
C LEU A 316 -0.42 2.25 15.31
N ALA A 317 0.89 2.27 15.03
CA ALA A 317 1.49 1.35 14.06
C ALA A 317 1.34 -0.13 14.47
N GLY A 318 1.45 -0.43 15.77
CA GLY A 318 1.18 -1.77 16.30
C GLY A 318 -0.27 -2.20 16.06
N MET A 319 -1.23 -1.31 16.34
CA MET A 319 -2.65 -1.58 16.11
C MET A 319 -3.01 -1.67 14.63
N ILE A 320 -2.42 -0.84 13.76
CA ILE A 320 -2.55 -0.96 12.30
C ILE A 320 -2.10 -2.35 11.85
N SER A 321 -0.92 -2.80 12.27
CA SER A 321 -0.42 -4.13 11.89
C SER A 321 -1.35 -5.26 12.33
N LEU A 322 -1.95 -5.17 13.52
CA LEU A 322 -2.92 -6.16 14.01
C LEU A 322 -4.24 -6.12 13.22
N ALA A 323 -4.79 -4.91 13.01
CA ALA A 323 -6.02 -4.71 12.25
C ALA A 323 -5.90 -5.25 10.82
N VAL A 324 -4.83 -4.91 10.11
CA VAL A 324 -4.59 -5.37 8.73
C VAL A 324 -4.42 -6.89 8.67
N ARG A 325 -3.72 -7.50 9.64
CA ARG A 325 -3.60 -8.97 9.70
C ARG A 325 -4.95 -9.63 9.94
N ARG A 326 -5.80 -9.03 10.77
CA ARG A 326 -7.15 -9.52 11.01
C ARG A 326 -8.01 -9.43 9.74
N ASP A 327 -7.96 -8.30 9.05
CA ASP A 327 -8.65 -8.09 7.77
C ASP A 327 -8.23 -9.14 6.72
N VAL A 328 -6.93 -9.41 6.59
CA VAL A 328 -6.40 -10.31 5.54
C VAL A 328 -6.54 -11.79 5.88
N PHE A 329 -6.17 -12.21 7.10
CA PHE A 329 -6.02 -13.62 7.44
C PHE A 329 -7.25 -14.19 8.16
N THR A 330 -7.88 -13.41 9.03
CA THR A 330 -9.02 -13.88 9.82
C THR A 330 -10.36 -13.47 9.22
N LYS A 331 -10.40 -12.35 8.48
CA LYS A 331 -11.62 -11.75 7.90
C LYS A 331 -12.74 -11.53 8.93
N THR A 332 -12.36 -11.18 10.17
CA THR A 332 -13.31 -10.85 11.24
C THR A 332 -13.24 -9.37 11.54
N PHE A 333 -14.40 -8.73 11.70
CA PHE A 333 -14.50 -7.35 12.13
C PHE A 333 -14.47 -7.24 13.65
N ASP A 334 -13.76 -6.24 14.17
CA ASP A 334 -13.68 -5.93 15.58
C ASP A 334 -14.02 -4.47 15.82
N GLU A 335 -15.22 -4.26 16.36
CA GLU A 335 -15.79 -2.96 16.66
C GLU A 335 -15.01 -2.21 17.75
N ASN A 336 -14.29 -2.92 18.62
CA ASN A 336 -13.61 -2.33 19.78
C ASN A 336 -12.23 -1.75 19.45
N VAL A 337 -11.75 -1.93 18.22
CA VAL A 337 -10.38 -1.53 17.82
C VAL A 337 -10.15 -0.03 17.99
N ALA A 338 -11.16 0.80 17.73
CA ALA A 338 -11.08 2.25 17.92
C ALA A 338 -11.07 2.66 19.40
N ASP A 339 -11.88 1.99 20.23
CA ASP A 339 -11.98 2.26 21.66
C ASP A 339 -10.69 1.84 22.39
N GLU A 340 -10.11 0.72 21.99
CA GLU A 340 -8.83 0.25 22.49
C GLU A 340 -7.71 1.25 22.16
N LEU A 341 -7.71 1.83 20.96
CA LEU A 341 -6.73 2.86 20.57
C LEU A 341 -6.86 4.09 21.46
N THR A 342 -8.08 4.57 21.65
CA THR A 342 -8.36 5.77 22.45
C THR A 342 -7.94 5.56 23.90
N SER A 343 -8.30 4.44 24.50
CA SER A 343 -7.93 4.06 25.87
C SER A 343 -6.40 4.02 26.06
N LYS A 344 -5.67 3.41 25.12
CA LYS A 344 -4.20 3.34 25.18
C LYS A 344 -3.53 4.69 24.99
N ILE A 345 -4.11 5.57 24.18
CA ILE A 345 -3.58 6.93 23.99
C ILE A 345 -3.75 7.76 25.26
N GLU A 346 -4.93 7.70 25.88
CA GLU A 346 -5.18 8.36 27.17
C GLU A 346 -4.21 7.88 28.25
N GLU A 347 -3.95 6.57 28.31
CA GLU A 347 -2.95 6.00 29.22
C GLU A 347 -1.54 6.55 28.95
N ILE A 348 -1.13 6.65 27.67
CA ILE A 348 0.16 7.24 27.29
C ILE A 348 0.24 8.70 27.74
N GLU A 349 -0.81 9.48 27.56
CA GLU A 349 -0.83 10.89 27.93
C GLU A 349 -0.81 11.08 29.45
N LYS A 350 -1.58 10.27 30.19
CA LYS A 350 -1.62 10.26 31.66
C LYS A 350 -0.27 9.87 32.27
N ASN A 351 0.39 8.87 31.69
CA ASN A 351 1.71 8.41 32.14
C ASN A 351 2.84 9.37 31.72
N ASN A 352 2.59 10.29 30.78
CA ASN A 352 3.59 11.22 30.26
C ASN A 352 3.08 12.67 30.20
N PRO A 353 2.72 13.25 31.36
CA PRO A 353 2.16 14.59 31.42
C PRO A 353 3.18 15.67 31.04
N PHE A 354 4.47 15.40 31.31
CA PHE A 354 5.58 16.31 31.06
C PHE A 354 6.62 15.68 30.11
N PRO A 355 7.36 16.50 29.35
CA PRO A 355 8.43 15.99 28.51
C PRO A 355 9.50 15.32 29.38
N THR A 356 9.87 14.09 29.03
CA THR A 356 11.00 13.40 29.65
C THR A 356 12.25 14.25 29.48
N LYS A 357 12.77 14.82 30.59
CA LYS A 357 14.04 15.56 30.60
C LYS A 357 15.15 14.58 30.23
N THR A 358 15.61 14.60 28.99
CA THR A 358 16.71 13.73 28.54
C THR A 358 17.99 14.10 29.29
N THR A 359 18.55 13.14 30.03
CA THR A 359 19.83 13.23 30.74
C THR A 359 20.99 13.65 29.81
N LYS A 360 20.89 13.36 28.51
CA LYS A 360 21.83 13.81 27.46
C LYS A 360 21.92 15.34 27.37
N ARG A 361 20.79 16.05 27.46
CA ARG A 361 20.74 17.53 27.46
C ARG A 361 21.43 18.10 28.71
N ARG A 362 21.25 17.44 29.87
CA ARG A 362 21.94 17.79 31.13
C ARG A 362 23.45 17.56 31.05
N ASN A 363 23.91 16.51 30.36
CA ASN A 363 25.34 16.22 30.18
C ASN A 363 26.02 17.14 29.16
N GLU A 364 25.32 17.51 28.07
CA GLU A 364 25.81 18.50 27.10
C GLU A 364 25.83 19.93 27.67
N GLU A 365 24.82 20.33 28.46
CA GLU A 365 24.81 21.62 29.17
C GLU A 365 25.86 21.67 30.29
N ARG A 366 26.07 20.57 31.01
CA ARG A 366 27.17 20.44 32.00
C ARG A 366 28.55 20.48 31.32
N SER A 367 28.73 19.88 30.15
CA SER A 367 30.01 19.89 29.44
C SER A 367 30.33 21.27 28.85
N LYS A 368 29.33 21.97 28.30
CA LYS A 368 29.44 23.36 27.82
C LYS A 368 29.74 24.34 28.96
N SER A 369 29.06 24.23 30.11
CA SER A 369 29.34 25.10 31.28
C SER A 369 30.68 24.82 31.97
N LYS A 370 31.17 23.57 31.97
CA LYS A 370 32.54 23.24 32.43
C LYS A 370 33.61 23.82 31.50
N LYS A 371 33.39 23.81 30.17
CA LYS A 371 34.31 24.43 29.18
C LYS A 371 34.35 25.96 29.31
N SER A 372 33.22 26.63 29.55
CA SER A 372 33.18 28.08 29.75
C SER A 372 33.86 28.52 31.06
N LYS A 373 33.63 27.81 32.17
CA LYS A 373 34.32 28.05 33.46
C LYS A 373 35.85 27.83 33.36
N LYS A 374 36.31 26.82 32.62
CA LYS A 374 37.75 26.61 32.35
C LYS A 374 38.37 27.74 31.51
N LYS A 375 37.66 28.25 30.49
CA LYS A 375 38.12 29.41 29.69
C LYS A 375 38.17 30.70 30.51
N GLY A 376 37.20 30.93 31.40
CA GLY A 376 37.19 32.08 32.33
C GLY A 376 38.34 32.05 33.34
N LYS A 377 38.64 30.89 33.94
CA LYS A 377 39.79 30.72 34.85
C LYS A 377 41.15 30.88 34.14
N LYS A 378 41.29 30.43 32.89
CA LYS A 378 42.51 30.67 32.09
C LYS A 378 42.72 32.15 31.74
N ARG A 379 41.65 32.92 31.52
CA ARG A 379 41.73 34.38 31.29
C ARG A 379 42.11 35.16 32.55
N LYS A 380 41.62 34.76 33.73
CA LYS A 380 41.97 35.39 35.02
C LYS A 380 43.38 35.07 35.54
N LYS A 381 44.05 34.04 35.02
CA LYS A 381 45.47 33.71 35.32
C LYS A 381 46.47 34.40 34.38
N ARG A 382 45.98 35.10 33.35
CA ARG A 382 46.79 35.78 32.32
C ARG A 382 46.69 37.32 32.40
N ARG A 383 45.92 37.83 33.36
CA ARG A 383 45.99 39.18 33.90
C ARG A 383 46.57 39.04 35.30
#